data_AF-A0A067E147-F1
#
_entry.id   AF-A0A067E147-F1
#
_cell.length_a   1.000
_cell.length_b   1.000
_cell.length_c   1.000
_cell.angle_alpha   90.00
_cell.angle_beta   90.00
_cell.angle_gamma   90.00
#
_symmetry.space_group_name_H-M   'P 1'
#
loop_
_entity.id
_entity.type
_entity.pdbx_description
1 polymer ?
#
loop_
_entity_poly.entity_id
_entity_poly.type
_entity_poly.pdbx_seq_one_letter_code
_entity_poly.pdbx_strand_id
1 'polypeptide(L)'
;ATLRSLCEDLDIPFQATMLRWEAGPKPIDGLWAKWWYESVHKSTGFTSAREYPMPFPMSLYDLLEQSLPFYNMLRRNVRKTSSLLKSPLPEPDLPVPANKNLLAWVGDEIVPRDDAKVSVFDSIVQGGDGVWEGLRVYNGKVFKLEEHLDRLVKGKQKFGKVIVWYMELVIMVKQAIFRTLIRN
;
A
#
# COMPACT_ATOMS: atom_id res chain seq x y z
N ALA A 1 18.64 -13.97 0.51
CA ALA A 1 19.12 -13.64 -0.85
C ALA A 1 18.24 -12.57 -1.50
N THR A 2 16.91 -12.75 -1.54
CA THR A 2 15.97 -11.85 -2.22
C THR A 2 15.98 -10.39 -1.75
N LEU A 3 15.92 -10.14 -0.43
CA LEU A 3 15.91 -8.76 0.08
C LEU A 3 17.20 -7.99 -0.28
N ARG A 4 18.36 -8.66 -0.26
CA ARG A 4 19.63 -8.05 -0.68
C ARG A 4 19.59 -7.62 -2.14
N SER A 5 19.10 -8.49 -3.02
CA SER A 5 18.94 -8.17 -4.45
C SER A 5 17.99 -6.99 -4.65
N LEU A 6 16.87 -6.95 -3.91
CA LEU A 6 15.92 -5.83 -4.01
C LEU A 6 16.57 -4.50 -3.56
N CYS A 7 17.34 -4.53 -2.48
CA CYS A 7 18.11 -3.38 -2.01
C CYS A 7 19.07 -2.87 -3.09
N GLU A 8 19.82 -3.77 -3.76
CA GLU A 8 20.71 -3.43 -4.88
C GLU A 8 19.96 -2.74 -6.03
N ASP A 9 18.79 -3.24 -6.41
CA ASP A 9 18.00 -2.69 -7.52
C ASP A 9 17.40 -1.30 -7.24
N LEU A 10 17.14 -1.01 -5.96
CA LEU A 10 16.56 0.25 -5.52
C LEU A 10 17.63 1.26 -5.09
N ASP A 11 18.91 0.92 -5.22
CA ASP A 11 20.04 1.71 -4.73
C ASP A 11 19.94 2.00 -3.21
N ILE A 12 19.40 1.04 -2.45
CA ILE A 12 19.27 1.08 -0.98
C ILE A 12 20.32 0.15 -0.37
N PRO A 13 21.09 0.55 0.64
CA PRO A 13 22.11 -0.33 1.22
C PRO A 13 21.44 -1.38 2.09
N PHE A 14 21.81 -2.64 1.89
CA PHE A 14 21.33 -3.69 2.77
C PHE A 14 21.96 -3.58 4.17
N GLN A 15 21.13 -3.62 5.20
CA GLN A 15 21.57 -3.75 6.60
C GLN A 15 20.99 -5.01 7.23
N ALA A 16 21.78 -5.70 8.06
CA ALA A 16 21.31 -6.92 8.73
C ALA A 16 20.14 -6.64 9.71
N THR A 17 20.08 -5.42 10.23
CA THR A 17 19.00 -4.87 11.05
C THR A 17 17.66 -4.88 10.33
N MET A 18 17.61 -4.74 8.99
CA MET A 18 16.35 -4.81 8.21
C MET A 18 15.60 -6.14 8.34
N LEU A 19 16.27 -7.20 8.80
CA LEU A 19 15.67 -8.51 9.02
C LEU A 19 15.17 -8.71 10.45
N ARG A 20 15.35 -7.72 11.33
CA ARG A 20 15.02 -7.80 12.75
C ARG A 20 14.33 -6.55 13.23
N TRP A 21 13.40 -6.71 14.15
CA TRP A 21 12.72 -5.58 14.80
C TRP A 21 12.36 -5.94 16.24
N GLU A 22 12.13 -4.92 17.06
CA GLU A 22 11.67 -5.13 18.42
C GLU A 22 10.21 -5.60 18.42
N ALA A 23 9.94 -6.64 19.20
CA ALA A 23 8.58 -7.08 19.49
C ALA A 23 7.79 -5.99 20.23
N GLY A 24 6.47 -6.06 20.11
CA GLY A 24 5.51 -5.21 20.80
C GLY A 24 4.83 -4.17 19.91
N PRO A 25 3.84 -3.45 20.48
CA PRO A 25 3.14 -2.38 19.79
C PRO A 25 4.08 -1.22 19.47
N LYS A 26 3.86 -0.58 18.32
CA LYS A 26 4.57 0.62 17.91
C LYS A 26 3.72 1.86 18.17
N PRO A 27 4.31 3.02 18.50
CA PRO A 27 3.56 4.26 18.69
C PRO A 27 2.72 4.66 17.47
N ILE A 28 3.10 4.21 16.26
CA ILE A 28 2.41 4.49 15.00
C ILE A 28 1.29 3.49 14.67
N ASP A 29 1.10 2.47 15.51
CA ASP A 29 0.06 1.47 15.31
C ASP A 29 -1.33 2.12 15.38
N GLY A 30 -2.16 1.81 14.39
CA GLY A 30 -3.53 2.32 14.33
C GLY A 30 -4.45 1.66 15.36
N LEU A 31 -5.67 2.19 15.48
CA LEU A 31 -6.71 1.69 16.40
C LEU A 31 -7.01 0.19 16.28
N TRP A 32 -6.76 -0.39 15.11
CA TRP A 32 -6.99 -1.81 14.82
C TRP A 32 -5.87 -2.75 15.29
N ALA A 33 -4.73 -2.22 15.74
CA ALA A 33 -3.58 -3.03 16.10
C ALA A 33 -3.89 -4.02 17.23
N LYS A 34 -4.73 -3.63 18.20
CA LYS A 34 -5.19 -4.51 19.28
C LYS A 34 -5.95 -5.76 18.79
N TRP A 35 -6.50 -5.72 17.58
CA TRP A 35 -7.29 -6.81 17.01
C TRP A 35 -6.54 -7.62 15.96
N TRP A 36 -5.67 -6.98 15.18
CA TRP A 36 -5.07 -7.60 14.00
C TRP A 36 -3.57 -7.86 14.10
N TYR A 37 -2.85 -7.18 15.00
CA TYR A 37 -1.39 -7.17 14.98
C TYR A 37 -0.74 -8.08 16.02
N GLU A 38 -1.51 -8.92 16.71
CA GLU A 38 -0.97 -9.81 17.76
C GLU A 38 0.23 -10.65 17.27
N SER A 39 0.14 -11.24 16.08
CA SER A 39 1.23 -12.03 15.49
C SER A 39 2.44 -11.18 15.12
N VAL A 40 2.21 -9.98 14.58
CA VAL A 40 3.26 -9.02 14.22
C VAL A 40 3.97 -8.51 15.46
N HIS A 41 3.24 -8.16 16.52
CA HIS A 41 3.80 -7.71 17.80
C HIS A 41 4.64 -8.80 18.48
N LYS A 42 4.33 -10.09 18.27
CA LYS A 42 5.16 -11.19 18.80
C LYS A 42 6.40 -11.49 17.95
N SER A 43 6.44 -10.98 16.72
CA SER A 43 7.54 -11.24 15.80
C SER A 43 8.73 -10.30 16.05
N THR A 44 9.93 -10.80 15.77
CA THR A 44 11.19 -10.02 15.86
C THR A 44 11.99 -10.06 14.57
N GLY A 45 11.38 -10.55 13.49
CA GLY A 45 12.06 -10.82 12.22
C GLY A 45 11.24 -11.75 11.33
N PHE A 46 11.75 -11.99 10.12
CA PHE A 46 11.15 -12.95 9.18
C PHE A 46 11.36 -14.39 9.67
N THR A 47 10.28 -15.18 9.71
CA THR A 47 10.35 -16.62 9.98
C THR A 47 10.67 -17.39 8.71
N SER A 48 11.24 -18.60 8.87
CA SER A 48 11.39 -19.53 7.74
C SER A 48 10.03 -19.87 7.14
N ALA A 49 10.03 -20.23 5.85
CA ALA A 49 8.83 -20.74 5.21
C ALA A 49 8.34 -21.96 5.98
N ARG A 50 7.07 -21.95 6.38
CA ARG A 50 6.45 -23.08 7.05
C ARG A 50 6.28 -24.20 6.03
N GLU A 51 6.83 -25.37 6.33
CA GLU A 51 6.54 -26.57 5.55
C GLU A 51 5.05 -26.90 5.68
N TYR A 52 4.38 -27.12 4.55
CA TYR A 52 2.96 -27.41 4.55
C TYR A 52 2.77 -28.84 5.09
N PRO A 53 2.13 -29.03 6.26
CA PRO A 53 2.25 -30.25 7.04
C PRO A 53 1.41 -31.43 6.53
N MET A 54 0.62 -31.24 5.47
CA MET A 54 -0.31 -32.24 4.96
C MET A 54 -0.25 -32.36 3.44
N PRO A 55 -0.64 -33.50 2.84
CA PRO A 55 -0.86 -33.57 1.40
C PRO A 55 -1.88 -32.53 0.96
N PHE A 56 -1.70 -31.99 -0.25
CA PHE A 56 -2.59 -30.96 -0.79
C PHE A 56 -4.04 -31.50 -0.88
N PRO A 57 -5.04 -30.78 -0.37
CA PRO A 57 -6.40 -31.29 -0.30
C PRO A 57 -6.98 -31.52 -1.70
N MET A 58 -7.51 -32.72 -1.94
CA MET A 58 -8.05 -33.12 -3.25
C MET A 58 -9.14 -32.17 -3.77
N SER A 59 -9.96 -31.61 -2.87
CA SER A 59 -11.03 -30.67 -3.21
C SER A 59 -10.55 -29.35 -3.81
N LEU A 60 -9.26 -29.02 -3.71
CA LEU A 60 -8.70 -27.78 -4.26
C LEU A 60 -7.87 -28.00 -5.54
N TYR A 61 -7.83 -29.22 -6.09
CA TYR A 61 -7.01 -29.50 -7.28
C TYR A 61 -7.46 -28.71 -8.51
N ASP A 62 -8.76 -28.60 -8.74
CA ASP A 62 -9.30 -27.81 -9.85
C ASP A 62 -8.87 -26.34 -9.75
N LEU A 63 -8.86 -25.79 -8.53
CA LEU A 63 -8.39 -24.44 -8.26
C LEU A 63 -6.87 -24.32 -8.47
N LEU A 64 -6.11 -25.32 -8.05
CA LEU A 64 -4.66 -25.37 -8.28
C LEU A 64 -4.35 -25.35 -9.77
N GLU A 65 -5.02 -26.19 -10.56
CA GLU A 65 -4.84 -26.27 -12.00
C GLU A 65 -5.15 -24.93 -12.68
N GLN A 66 -6.27 -24.30 -12.32
CA GLN A 66 -6.63 -22.97 -12.82
C GLN A 66 -5.62 -21.88 -12.40
N SER A 67 -5.03 -21.99 -11.21
CA SER A 67 -4.09 -21.00 -10.67
C SER A 67 -2.67 -21.16 -11.22
N LEU A 68 -2.30 -22.37 -11.66
CA LEU A 68 -0.94 -22.73 -12.02
C LEU A 68 -0.36 -21.90 -13.20
N PRO A 69 -1.11 -21.60 -14.27
CA PRO A 69 -0.62 -20.73 -15.35
C PRO A 69 -0.26 -19.33 -14.85
N PHE A 70 -1.11 -18.73 -14.00
CA PHE A 70 -0.87 -17.41 -13.43
C PHE A 70 0.31 -17.42 -12.46
N TYR A 71 0.39 -18.43 -11.60
CA TYR A 71 1.54 -18.62 -10.72
C TYR A 71 2.83 -18.73 -11.52
N ASN A 72 2.88 -19.55 -12.56
CA ASN A 72 4.06 -19.72 -13.40
C ASN A 72 4.41 -18.44 -14.17
N MET A 73 3.42 -17.71 -14.66
CA MET A 73 3.62 -16.39 -15.28
C MET A 73 4.29 -15.43 -14.30
N LEU A 74 3.77 -15.30 -13.07
CA LEU A 74 4.36 -14.44 -12.04
C LEU A 74 5.76 -14.93 -11.64
N ARG A 75 5.93 -16.23 -11.47
CA ARG A 75 7.20 -16.88 -11.11
C ARG A 75 8.31 -16.58 -12.11
N ARG A 76 8.00 -16.51 -13.41
CA ARG A 76 8.98 -16.15 -14.46
C ARG A 76 9.51 -14.73 -14.31
N ASN A 77 8.73 -13.83 -13.73
CA ASN A 77 9.10 -12.44 -13.49
C ASN A 77 9.78 -12.24 -12.12
N VAL A 78 9.96 -13.29 -11.32
CA VAL A 78 10.69 -13.20 -10.05
C VAL A 78 12.17 -12.98 -10.34
N ARG A 79 12.74 -11.92 -9.74
CA ARG A 79 14.16 -11.56 -9.89
C ARG A 79 15.08 -12.72 -9.53
N LYS A 80 16.07 -12.95 -10.39
CA LYS A 80 17.21 -13.83 -10.11
C LYS A 80 18.40 -12.93 -9.77
N THR A 81 19.00 -13.18 -8.60
CA THR A 81 20.03 -12.37 -7.95
C THR A 81 21.13 -11.92 -8.92
N SER A 82 21.42 -10.63 -9.00
CA SER A 82 22.63 -10.09 -9.64
C SER A 82 23.33 -9.17 -8.65
N SER A 83 24.32 -9.71 -7.96
CA SER A 83 25.25 -8.92 -7.15
C SER A 83 26.11 -8.10 -8.10
N LEU A 84 26.17 -6.78 -7.97
CA LEU A 84 27.32 -5.91 -8.26
C LEU A 84 26.86 -4.46 -8.26
N LEU A 85 26.88 -3.82 -7.08
CA LEU A 85 27.35 -2.45 -6.81
C LEU A 85 26.78 -1.99 -5.46
N LYS A 86 27.62 -1.36 -4.64
CA LYS A 86 27.27 -0.84 -3.31
C LYS A 86 27.10 0.68 -3.42
N SER A 87 25.96 1.20 -3.00
CA SER A 87 25.78 2.59 -2.61
C SER A 87 25.35 2.62 -1.13
N PRO A 88 25.79 3.60 -0.31
CA PRO A 88 25.40 3.76 1.09
C PRO A 88 24.45 4.97 1.28
N LEU A 89 23.13 4.83 1.09
CA LEU A 89 22.14 5.78 1.60
C LEU A 89 21.91 5.58 3.12
N PRO A 90 21.76 6.67 3.90
CA PRO A 90 21.43 6.58 5.33
C PRO A 90 20.02 6.02 5.56
N GLU A 91 19.78 5.44 6.73
CA GLU A 91 18.43 5.03 7.14
C GLU A 91 17.53 6.27 7.25
N PRO A 92 16.30 6.22 6.71
CA PRO A 92 15.35 7.32 6.88
C PRO A 92 14.91 7.39 8.33
N ASP A 93 15.00 8.57 8.92
CA ASP A 93 14.48 8.83 10.26
C ASP A 93 12.94 8.77 10.24
N LEU A 94 12.36 7.90 11.06
CA LEU A 94 10.91 7.71 11.18
C LEU A 94 10.42 8.23 12.53
N PRO A 95 9.33 9.03 12.58
CA PRO A 95 8.47 9.41 11.45
C PRO A 95 9.17 10.42 10.52
N VAL A 96 8.96 10.27 9.20
CA VAL A 96 9.56 11.16 8.19
C VAL A 96 9.16 12.61 8.52
N PRO A 97 10.10 13.51 8.90
CA PRO A 97 9.74 14.85 9.35
C PRO A 97 8.96 15.66 8.31
N ALA A 98 9.20 15.41 7.02
CA ALA A 98 8.47 16.02 5.90
C ALA A 98 6.95 15.70 5.93
N ASN A 99 6.53 14.63 6.61
CA ASN A 99 5.13 14.24 6.72
C ASN A 99 4.38 14.90 7.89
N LYS A 100 5.08 15.70 8.72
CA LYS A 100 4.50 16.28 9.94
C LYS A 100 3.31 17.19 9.65
N ASN A 101 3.38 17.97 8.57
CA ASN A 101 2.40 19.01 8.24
C ASN A 101 1.52 18.62 7.03
N LEU A 102 1.28 17.32 6.83
CA LEU A 102 0.45 16.87 5.71
C LEU A 102 -0.97 17.45 5.82
N LEU A 103 -1.51 17.83 4.68
CA LEU A 103 -2.88 18.29 4.53
C LEU A 103 -3.75 17.15 4.00
N ALA A 104 -4.99 17.07 4.48
CA ALA A 104 -6.01 16.15 4.02
C ALA A 104 -7.25 16.92 3.58
N TRP A 105 -7.80 16.59 2.41
CA TRP A 105 -9.13 17.05 2.04
C TRP A 105 -10.17 16.10 2.65
N VAL A 106 -11.00 16.60 3.57
CA VAL A 106 -12.12 15.87 4.16
C VAL A 106 -13.41 16.69 4.05
N GLY A 107 -14.48 16.11 3.49
CA GLY A 107 -15.71 16.84 3.19
C GLY A 107 -15.46 17.90 2.12
N ASP A 108 -15.64 19.18 2.45
CA ASP A 108 -15.40 20.32 1.55
C ASP A 108 -14.19 21.17 1.96
N GLU A 109 -13.38 20.70 2.92
CA GLU A 109 -12.29 21.47 3.51
C GLU A 109 -10.95 20.74 3.45
N ILE A 110 -9.87 21.51 3.32
CA ILE A 110 -8.50 21.02 3.48
C ILE A 110 -8.05 21.34 4.91
N VAL A 111 -7.80 20.30 5.69
CA VAL A 111 -7.44 20.36 7.10
C VAL A 111 -6.05 19.74 7.36
N PRO A 112 -5.34 20.12 8.43
CA PRO A 112 -4.17 19.40 8.89
C PRO A 112 -4.49 17.92 9.14
N ARG A 113 -3.52 17.03 8.92
CA ARG A 113 -3.66 15.58 9.13
C ARG A 113 -4.25 15.21 10.49
N ASP A 114 -3.83 15.89 11.54
CA ASP A 114 -4.27 15.60 12.92
C ASP A 114 -5.74 15.96 13.16
N ASP A 115 -6.31 16.85 12.34
CA ASP A 115 -7.71 17.27 12.41
C ASP A 115 -8.61 16.49 11.44
N ALA A 116 -8.02 15.70 10.54
CA ALA A 116 -8.73 14.94 9.52
C ALA A 116 -9.55 13.80 10.16
N LYS A 117 -10.87 13.90 10.08
CA LYS A 117 -11.81 12.95 10.71
C LYS A 117 -12.98 12.59 9.80
N VAL A 118 -13.33 11.32 9.76
CA VAL A 118 -14.55 10.80 9.13
C VAL A 118 -15.52 10.31 10.20
N SER A 119 -16.82 10.25 9.88
CA SER A 119 -17.82 9.73 10.81
C SER A 119 -17.56 8.26 11.11
N VAL A 120 -17.74 7.84 12.36
CA VAL A 120 -17.70 6.40 12.72
C VAL A 120 -18.81 5.61 12.02
N PHE A 121 -19.90 6.29 11.62
CA PHE A 121 -21.02 5.71 10.88
C PHE A 121 -20.84 5.78 9.36
N ASP A 122 -19.70 6.27 8.87
CA ASP A 122 -19.37 6.20 7.45
C ASP A 122 -19.28 4.74 7.01
N SER A 123 -19.82 4.44 5.84
CA SER A 123 -19.87 3.08 5.33
C SER A 123 -18.47 2.49 5.10
N ILE A 124 -17.48 3.34 4.78
CA ILE A 124 -16.09 2.90 4.60
C ILE A 124 -15.49 2.43 5.93
N VAL A 125 -15.94 3.01 7.06
CA VAL A 125 -15.51 2.64 8.40
C VAL A 125 -16.25 1.39 8.87
N GLN A 126 -17.56 1.28 8.58
CA GLN A 126 -18.40 0.17 9.01
C GLN A 126 -18.14 -1.12 8.24
N GLY A 127 -17.93 -1.02 6.93
CA GLY A 127 -17.88 -2.17 6.02
C GLY A 127 -16.76 -2.16 4.99
N GLY A 128 -15.94 -1.10 4.94
CA GLY A 128 -14.82 -1.02 3.99
C GLY A 128 -15.26 -0.83 2.54
N ASP A 129 -16.43 -0.24 2.29
CA ASP A 129 -17.00 -0.05 0.95
C ASP A 129 -16.41 1.16 0.20
N GLY A 130 -15.09 1.22 0.14
CA GLY A 130 -14.34 2.29 -0.50
C GLY A 130 -13.49 1.81 -1.67
N VAL A 131 -13.17 2.75 -2.56
CA VAL A 131 -12.12 2.60 -3.59
C VAL A 131 -11.09 3.68 -3.36
N TRP A 132 -9.81 3.33 -3.46
CA TRP A 132 -8.70 4.25 -3.26
C TRP A 132 -7.70 4.16 -4.40
N GLU A 133 -6.92 5.23 -4.59
CA GLU A 133 -5.80 5.29 -5.52
C GLU A 133 -4.61 5.97 -4.87
N GLY A 134 -3.40 5.57 -5.27
CA GLY A 134 -2.15 6.21 -4.86
C GLY A 134 -1.53 6.97 -6.02
N LEU A 135 -1.32 8.27 -5.87
CA LEU A 135 -0.70 9.13 -6.87
C LEU A 135 0.73 9.47 -6.48
N ARG A 136 1.62 9.56 -7.48
CA ARG A 136 3.00 10.03 -7.31
C ARG A 136 3.22 11.32 -8.08
N VAL A 137 3.86 12.29 -7.45
CA VAL A 137 4.21 13.58 -8.06
C VAL A 137 5.71 13.64 -8.24
N TYR A 138 6.16 13.93 -9.46
CA TYR A 138 7.56 14.12 -9.81
C TYR A 138 7.71 15.46 -10.53
N ASN A 139 8.59 16.34 -10.04
CA ASN A 139 8.87 17.65 -10.63
C ASN A 139 7.58 18.42 -10.99
N GLY A 140 6.62 18.46 -10.07
CA GLY A 140 5.33 19.15 -10.23
C GLY A 140 4.32 18.47 -11.17
N LYS A 141 4.59 17.25 -11.65
CA LYS A 141 3.67 16.49 -12.51
C LYS A 141 3.19 15.22 -11.83
N VAL A 142 1.88 14.96 -11.89
CA VAL A 142 1.30 13.70 -11.43
C VAL A 142 1.56 12.61 -12.47
N PHE A 143 2.21 11.52 -12.06
CA PHE A 143 2.51 10.40 -12.95
C PHE A 143 1.23 9.67 -13.35
N LYS A 144 0.94 9.60 -14.65
CA LYS A 144 -0.19 8.85 -15.23
C LYS A 144 -1.56 9.16 -14.60
N LEU A 145 -1.83 10.45 -14.35
CA LEU A 145 -3.05 10.89 -13.67
C LEU A 145 -4.33 10.34 -14.31
N GLU A 146 -4.45 10.38 -15.64
CA GLU A 146 -5.65 9.90 -16.31
C GLU A 146 -5.84 8.39 -16.11
N GLU A 147 -4.79 7.58 -16.22
CA GLU A 147 -4.88 6.13 -16.01
C GLU A 147 -5.23 5.75 -14.57
N HIS A 148 -4.76 6.53 -13.60
CA HIS A 148 -5.16 6.37 -12.19
C HIS A 148 -6.64 6.71 -11.99
N LEU A 149 -7.13 7.80 -12.59
CA LEU A 149 -8.54 8.18 -12.50
C LEU A 149 -9.46 7.16 -13.20
N ASP A 150 -9.06 6.66 -14.37
CA ASP A 150 -9.74 5.56 -15.06
C ASP A 150 -9.86 4.33 -14.16
N ARG A 151 -8.78 3.97 -13.44
CA ARG A 151 -8.78 2.82 -12.53
C ARG A 151 -9.65 3.06 -11.30
N LEU A 152 -9.63 4.27 -10.75
CA LEU A 152 -10.51 4.68 -9.64
C LEU A 152 -11.99 4.51 -10.03
N VAL A 153 -12.37 5.01 -11.20
CA VAL A 153 -13.76 4.93 -11.68
C VAL A 153 -14.16 3.48 -11.99
N LYS A 154 -13.28 2.70 -12.62
CA LYS A 154 -13.51 1.26 -12.86
C LYS A 154 -13.66 0.48 -11.55
N GLY A 155 -12.89 0.84 -10.51
CA GLY A 155 -13.05 0.29 -9.16
C GLY A 155 -14.45 0.55 -8.63
N LYS A 156 -14.94 1.81 -8.73
CA LYS A 156 -16.28 2.21 -8.27
C LYS A 156 -17.40 1.46 -9.00
N GLN A 157 -17.27 1.23 -10.30
CA GLN A 157 -18.28 0.51 -11.10
C GLN A 157 -18.51 -0.92 -10.59
N LYS A 158 -17.52 -1.55 -9.94
CA LYS A 158 -17.65 -2.90 -9.38
C LYS A 158 -18.44 -2.96 -8.06
N PHE A 159 -18.60 -1.83 -7.37
CA PHE A 159 -19.31 -1.77 -6.07
C PHE A 159 -20.83 -1.52 -6.21
N GLY A 160 -21.34 -1.32 -7.43
CA GLY A 160 -22.78 -1.23 -7.70
C GLY A 160 -23.42 0.11 -7.33
N LYS A 161 -24.29 0.59 -8.23
CA LYS A 161 -25.26 1.70 -8.06
C LYS A 161 -24.79 2.94 -7.29
N VAL A 162 -23.89 3.72 -7.88
CA VAL A 162 -23.85 5.16 -7.61
C VAL A 162 -23.83 5.90 -8.94
N ILE A 163 -24.93 6.58 -9.26
CA ILE A 163 -25.02 7.52 -10.39
C ILE A 163 -24.30 8.80 -9.95
N VAL A 164 -22.97 8.77 -10.00
CA VAL A 164 -22.21 10.00 -10.27
C VAL A 164 -21.71 9.81 -11.68
N TRP A 165 -22.05 10.74 -12.58
CA TRP A 165 -21.61 10.66 -13.96
C TRP A 165 -20.08 10.61 -13.96
N TYR A 166 -19.50 9.71 -14.77
CA TYR A 166 -18.05 9.53 -14.90
C TYR A 166 -17.29 10.87 -14.94
N MET A 167 -17.82 11.81 -15.72
CA MET A 167 -17.28 13.16 -15.88
C MET A 167 -17.30 13.98 -14.59
N GLU A 168 -18.41 13.96 -13.83
CA GLU A 168 -18.52 14.73 -12.58
C GLU A 168 -17.54 14.23 -11.52
N LEU A 169 -17.43 12.91 -11.34
CA LEU A 169 -16.48 12.34 -10.38
C LEU A 169 -15.04 12.70 -10.74
N VAL A 170 -14.67 12.54 -12.02
CA VAL A 170 -13.32 12.86 -12.50
C VAL A 170 -13.02 14.34 -12.30
N ILE A 171 -13.97 15.24 -12.56
CA ILE A 171 -13.80 16.68 -12.34
C ILE A 171 -13.61 16.98 -10.86
N MET A 172 -14.46 16.44 -9.98
CA MET A 172 -14.37 16.67 -8.53
C MET A 172 -13.04 16.16 -7.98
N VAL A 173 -12.61 14.94 -8.36
CA VAL A 173 -11.35 14.36 -7.90
C VAL A 173 -10.15 15.15 -8.43
N LYS A 174 -10.18 15.60 -9.70
CA LYS A 174 -9.12 16.48 -10.25
C LYS A 174 -9.05 17.80 -9.48
N GLN A 175 -10.18 18.44 -9.24
CA GLN A 175 -10.25 19.64 -8.39
C GLN A 175 -9.68 19.36 -7.00
N ALA A 176 -9.95 18.17 -6.46
CA ALA A 176 -9.38 17.71 -5.19
C ALA A 176 -7.88 17.60 -5.14
N ILE A 177 -7.32 16.94 -6.13
CA ILE A 177 -5.88 16.81 -6.28
C ILE A 177 -5.26 18.20 -6.44
N PHE A 178 -5.76 19.02 -7.37
CA PHE A 178 -5.11 20.28 -7.70
C PHE A 178 -5.24 21.34 -6.60
N ARG A 179 -6.39 21.48 -5.93
CA ARG A 179 -6.49 22.42 -4.79
C ARG A 179 -5.57 22.02 -3.64
N THR A 180 -5.44 20.72 -3.37
CA THR A 180 -4.53 20.22 -2.33
C THR A 180 -3.07 20.45 -2.70
N LEU A 181 -2.70 20.23 -3.98
CA LEU A 181 -1.34 20.48 -4.47
C LEU A 181 -0.98 21.97 -4.55
N ILE A 182 -1.96 22.86 -4.80
CA ILE A 182 -1.75 24.31 -4.83
C ILE A 182 -1.54 24.89 -3.42
N ARG A 183 -2.16 24.27 -2.41
CA ARG A 183 -2.08 24.72 -1.02
C ARG A 183 -0.83 24.24 -0.27
N ASN A 184 -0.21 23.15 -0.74
CA ASN A 184 1.07 22.66 -0.22
C ASN A 184 2.24 23.41 -0.87
#